data_AF-A0A7J8XFD6-F1
#
_entry.id   AF-A0A7J8XFD6-F1
#
_cell.length_a   1.000
_cell.length_b   1.000
_cell.length_c   1.000
_cell.angle_alpha   90.00
_cell.angle_beta   90.00
_cell.angle_gamma   90.00
#
_symmetry.space_group_name_H-M   'P 1'
#
loop_
_entity.id
_entity.type
_entity.pdbx_description
1 polymer ?
#
loop_
_entity_poly.entity_id
_entity_poly.type
_entity_poly.pdbx_seq_one_letter_code
_entity_poly.pdbx_strand_id
1 'polypeptide(L)'
;MPEVQRGMKLILNLCLSDGFDTFPTLLCAAGCSMIDRRMGIYGYPIEIQALFYFALRCSRQMLKPERDGKELIERIDKRITALSYHIQKYYWLDFTQLNNIYRYKTEEYSHTAVNKFNVIPESIPDWVFDFMPLRGGYLIGNVSPARMDFRWFLVGNCIAILSSLATPAQATAIMDLIEERWEDLIGEMPLKIVYPALEGHDWRTVTGFDPKNTRWSYHNGGTWP
;
A
#
# COMPACT_ATOMS: atom_id res chain seq x y z
N MET A 1 -27.65 8.62 14.67
CA MET A 1 -27.16 9.22 15.92
C MET A 1 -26.27 10.42 15.58
N PRO A 2 -26.55 11.63 16.09
CA PRO A 2 -25.76 12.83 15.79
C PRO A 2 -24.27 12.72 16.15
N GLU A 3 -23.95 12.04 17.26
CA GLU A 3 -22.57 11.85 17.72
C GLU A 3 -21.73 11.01 16.74
N VAL A 4 -22.31 9.95 16.17
CA VAL A 4 -21.64 9.11 15.15
C VAL A 4 -21.34 9.92 13.89
N GLN A 5 -22.29 10.75 13.44
CA GLN A 5 -22.08 11.64 12.29
C GLN A 5 -20.96 12.65 12.57
N ARG A 6 -20.93 13.24 13.77
CA ARG A 6 -19.87 14.15 14.18
C ARG A 6 -18.50 13.45 14.21
N GLY A 7 -18.44 12.24 14.78
CA GLY A 7 -17.21 11.44 14.82
C GLY A 7 -16.65 11.15 13.42
N MET A 8 -17.49 10.67 12.50
CA MET A 8 -17.08 10.43 11.11
C MET A 8 -16.56 11.71 10.45
N LYS A 9 -17.29 12.83 10.59
CA LYS A 9 -16.87 14.12 10.02
C LYS A 9 -15.53 14.60 10.57
N LEU A 10 -15.25 14.42 11.87
CA LEU A 10 -13.98 14.80 12.48
C LEU A 10 -12.81 14.00 11.89
N ILE A 11 -12.96 12.67 11.78
CA ILE A 11 -11.92 11.81 11.20
C ILE A 11 -11.69 12.15 9.71
N LEU A 12 -12.76 12.31 8.95
CA LEU A 12 -12.68 12.64 7.52
C LEU A 12 -12.03 14.00 7.27
N ASN A 13 -12.36 15.01 8.08
CA ASN A 13 -11.74 16.32 7.97
C ASN A 13 -10.24 16.30 8.28
N LEU A 14 -9.79 15.43 9.19
CA LEU A 14 -8.37 15.22 9.45
C LEU A 14 -7.69 14.54 8.24
N CYS A 15 -8.29 13.49 7.68
CA CYS A 15 -7.66 12.73 6.58
C CYS A 15 -7.75 13.42 5.22
N LEU A 16 -8.74 14.29 5.01
CA LEU A 16 -8.98 15.01 3.75
C LEU A 16 -8.49 16.46 3.81
N SER A 17 -7.84 16.89 4.88
CA SER A 17 -7.31 18.24 5.00
C SER A 17 -6.35 18.56 3.85
N ASP A 18 -6.43 19.78 3.33
CA ASP A 18 -5.46 20.25 2.35
C ASP A 18 -4.08 20.38 3.00
N GLY A 19 -3.03 20.15 2.20
CA GLY A 19 -1.65 20.21 2.65
C GLY A 19 -0.70 20.36 1.47
N PHE A 20 0.59 20.23 1.73
CA PHE A 20 1.62 20.27 0.69
C PHE A 20 1.79 18.94 -0.06
N ASP A 21 0.98 17.94 0.29
CA ASP A 21 1.04 16.62 -0.33
C ASP A 21 0.58 16.70 -1.80
N THR A 22 1.44 16.24 -2.69
CA THR A 22 1.16 16.16 -4.13
C THR A 22 0.51 14.85 -4.53
N PHE A 23 0.31 13.92 -3.59
CA PHE A 23 -0.29 12.61 -3.81
C PHE A 23 -1.70 12.53 -3.22
N PRO A 24 -2.59 11.70 -3.79
CA PRO A 24 -3.92 11.47 -3.22
C PRO A 24 -3.89 10.54 -2.00
N THR A 25 -2.77 9.86 -1.76
CA THR A 25 -2.50 8.98 -0.62
C THR A 25 -2.31 9.77 0.67
N LEU A 26 -2.45 9.10 1.81
CA LEU A 26 -2.28 9.69 3.13
C LEU A 26 -0.82 9.50 3.59
N LEU A 27 -0.11 10.62 3.79
CA LEU A 27 1.27 10.62 4.30
C LEU A 27 1.33 10.15 5.76
N CYS A 28 2.17 9.15 6.01
CA CYS A 28 2.28 8.48 7.29
C CYS A 28 3.71 8.47 7.84
N ALA A 29 3.82 8.60 9.16
CA ALA A 29 5.04 8.26 9.89
C ALA A 29 5.23 6.74 9.97
N ALA A 30 6.41 6.28 10.39
CA ALA A 30 6.61 4.87 10.70
C ALA A 30 5.76 4.46 11.93
N GLY A 31 5.35 3.19 12.02
CA GLY A 31 4.62 2.70 13.19
C GLY A 31 3.13 3.10 13.23
N CYS A 32 2.52 3.43 12.08
CA CYS A 32 1.20 4.04 12.00
C CYS A 32 0.04 3.07 11.74
N SER A 33 0.32 1.78 11.55
CA SER A 33 -0.65 0.76 11.17
C SER A 33 -0.64 -0.40 12.17
N MET A 34 -1.12 -1.60 11.80
CA MET A 34 -0.91 -2.82 12.60
C MET A 34 0.56 -3.00 12.99
N ILE A 35 1.48 -2.60 12.10
CA ILE A 35 2.91 -2.58 12.37
C ILE A 35 3.22 -1.31 13.17
N ASP A 36 3.22 -1.42 14.50
CA ASP A 36 3.40 -0.31 15.45
C ASP A 36 4.89 0.01 15.75
N ARG A 37 5.82 -0.57 14.99
CA ARG A 37 7.29 -0.39 15.14
C ARG A 37 7.93 0.10 13.85
N ARG A 38 9.19 0.53 13.97
CA ARG A 38 9.96 1.00 12.82
C ARG A 38 10.28 -0.17 11.87
N MET A 39 9.58 -0.21 10.75
CA MET A 39 9.70 -1.27 9.71
C MET A 39 9.85 -0.70 8.29
N GLY A 40 10.20 0.59 8.17
CA GLY A 40 10.32 1.26 6.87
C GLY A 40 8.97 1.57 6.21
N ILE A 41 7.85 1.50 6.93
CA ILE A 41 6.51 1.72 6.36
C ILE A 41 6.10 3.21 6.30
N TYR A 42 7.01 4.15 6.60
CA TYR A 42 6.74 5.58 6.46
C TYR A 42 6.49 5.98 4.99
N GLY A 43 5.86 7.13 4.77
CA GLY A 43 5.44 7.56 3.44
C GLY A 43 4.00 7.15 3.19
N TYR A 44 3.76 6.28 2.21
CA TYR A 44 2.42 5.93 1.76
C TYR A 44 2.21 4.40 1.81
N PRO A 45 2.15 3.78 2.99
CA PRO A 45 2.05 2.33 3.11
C PRO A 45 0.69 1.82 2.62
N ILE A 46 0.70 0.77 1.79
CA ILE A 46 -0.51 0.20 1.16
C ILE A 46 -1.60 -0.17 2.17
N GLU A 47 -1.22 -0.63 3.37
CA GLU A 47 -2.16 -0.94 4.45
C GLU A 47 -3.02 0.28 4.82
N ILE A 48 -2.39 1.44 5.07
CA ILE A 48 -3.12 2.67 5.37
C ILE A 48 -3.92 3.12 4.16
N GLN A 49 -3.37 3.03 2.94
CA GLN A 49 -4.08 3.51 1.75
C GLN A 49 -5.34 2.68 1.47
N ALA A 50 -5.27 1.36 1.64
CA ALA A 50 -6.40 0.46 1.47
C ALA A 50 -7.46 0.67 2.57
N LEU A 51 -7.04 0.80 3.83
CA LEU A 51 -7.95 1.11 4.95
C LEU A 51 -8.61 2.49 4.78
N PHE A 52 -7.86 3.49 4.35
CA PHE A 52 -8.36 4.83 4.08
C PHE A 52 -9.40 4.81 2.97
N TYR A 53 -9.11 4.13 1.85
CA TYR A 53 -10.07 3.96 0.77
C TYR A 53 -11.35 3.26 1.25
N PHE A 54 -11.22 2.20 2.04
CA PHE A 54 -12.37 1.47 2.57
C PHE A 54 -13.21 2.37 3.49
N ALA A 55 -12.57 3.11 4.39
CA ALA A 55 -13.23 4.05 5.29
C ALA A 55 -13.96 5.17 4.52
N LEU A 56 -13.39 5.67 3.41
CA LEU A 56 -14.05 6.64 2.53
C LEU A 56 -15.31 6.05 1.90
N ARG A 57 -15.25 4.82 1.36
CA ARG A 57 -16.43 4.16 0.78
C ARG A 57 -17.54 3.94 1.80
N CYS A 58 -17.20 3.45 2.99
CA CYS A 58 -18.15 3.26 4.07
C CYS A 58 -18.76 4.60 4.52
N SER A 59 -17.92 5.63 4.69
CA SER A 59 -18.37 6.96 5.10
C SER A 59 -19.33 7.57 4.07
N ARG A 60 -19.05 7.41 2.78
CA ARG A 60 -19.91 7.87 1.68
C ARG A 60 -21.33 7.29 1.76
N GLN A 61 -21.48 6.05 2.24
CA GLN A 61 -22.78 5.39 2.40
C GLN A 61 -23.51 5.81 3.67
N MET A 62 -22.78 6.15 4.74
CA MET A 62 -23.35 6.41 6.07
C MET A 62 -23.55 7.90 6.37
N LEU A 63 -22.85 8.80 5.68
CA LEU A 63 -22.97 10.23 5.88
C LEU A 63 -24.32 10.75 5.39
N LYS A 64 -24.95 11.57 6.23
CA LYS A 64 -26.17 12.29 5.86
C LYS A 64 -25.82 13.57 5.08
N PRO A 65 -26.54 13.91 4.01
CA PRO A 65 -26.27 15.08 3.18
C PRO A 65 -26.68 16.42 3.82
N GLU A 66 -27.07 16.44 5.09
CA GLU A 66 -27.53 17.62 5.81
C GLU A 66 -26.35 18.55 6.18
N ARG A 67 -26.58 19.88 6.12
CA ARG A 67 -25.60 20.93 6.45
C ARG A 67 -24.31 20.83 5.60
N ASP A 68 -23.18 20.68 6.25
CA ASP A 68 -21.82 20.47 5.71
C ASP A 68 -21.60 19.07 5.11
N GLY A 69 -22.58 18.15 5.25
CA GLY A 69 -22.46 16.78 4.76
C GLY A 69 -22.32 16.67 3.24
N LYS A 70 -22.99 17.54 2.48
CA LYS A 70 -22.95 17.49 1.00
C LYS A 70 -21.56 17.79 0.44
N GLU A 71 -20.92 18.86 0.93
CA GLU A 71 -19.56 19.22 0.52
C GLU A 71 -18.55 18.13 0.88
N LEU A 72 -18.68 17.54 2.07
CA LEU A 72 -17.81 16.45 2.50
C LEU A 72 -17.98 15.20 1.61
N ILE A 73 -19.22 14.86 1.22
CA ILE A 73 -19.48 13.76 0.29
C ILE A 73 -18.82 14.01 -1.08
N GLU A 74 -18.87 15.24 -1.60
CA GLU A 74 -18.20 15.59 -2.87
C GLU A 74 -16.67 15.46 -2.76
N ARG A 75 -16.08 15.87 -1.63
CA ARG A 75 -14.65 15.67 -1.35
C ARG A 75 -14.27 14.19 -1.26
N ILE A 76 -15.12 13.37 -0.63
CA ILE A 76 -14.94 11.92 -0.56
C ILE A 76 -14.95 11.31 -1.96
N ASP A 77 -15.92 11.66 -2.81
CA ASP A 77 -16.03 11.11 -4.17
C ASP A 77 -14.82 11.45 -5.05
N LYS A 78 -14.34 12.69 -4.99
CA LYS A 78 -13.10 13.11 -5.66
C LYS A 78 -11.90 12.31 -5.14
N ARG A 79 -11.77 12.14 -3.83
CA ARG A 79 -10.64 11.41 -3.23
C ARG A 79 -10.67 9.92 -3.57
N ILE A 80 -11.84 9.26 -3.51
CA ILE A 80 -12.03 7.87 -3.94
C ILE A 80 -11.53 7.70 -5.37
N THR A 81 -11.91 8.60 -6.28
CA THR A 81 -11.54 8.51 -7.70
C THR A 81 -10.01 8.64 -7.89
N ALA A 82 -9.40 9.65 -7.26
CA ALA A 82 -7.97 9.89 -7.35
C ALA A 82 -7.15 8.76 -6.71
N LEU A 83 -7.58 8.26 -5.55
CA LEU A 83 -6.90 7.20 -4.81
C LEU A 83 -7.01 5.86 -5.56
N SER A 84 -8.18 5.51 -6.08
CA SER A 84 -8.34 4.29 -6.91
C SER A 84 -7.39 4.29 -8.09
N TYR A 85 -7.37 5.38 -8.87
CA TYR A 85 -6.47 5.49 -10.01
C TYR A 85 -5.01 5.35 -9.59
N HIS A 86 -4.62 6.05 -8.52
CA HIS A 86 -3.24 6.06 -8.06
C HIS A 86 -2.77 4.68 -7.59
N ILE A 87 -3.54 4.00 -6.74
CA ILE A 87 -3.19 2.68 -6.22
C ILE A 87 -3.20 1.64 -7.34
N GLN A 88 -4.28 1.58 -8.13
CA GLN A 88 -4.41 0.57 -9.20
C GLN A 88 -3.33 0.70 -10.27
N LYS A 89 -2.81 1.91 -10.51
CA LYS A 89 -1.80 2.16 -11.55
C LYS A 89 -0.36 2.08 -11.04
N TYR A 90 -0.08 2.67 -9.88
CA TYR A 90 1.30 2.89 -9.44
C TYR A 90 1.75 1.92 -8.36
N TYR A 91 0.83 1.32 -7.60
CA TYR A 91 1.16 0.29 -6.62
C TYR A 91 1.08 -1.11 -7.22
N TRP A 92 0.39 -1.27 -8.34
CA TRP A 92 0.27 -2.58 -8.99
C TRP A 92 1.61 -3.05 -9.54
N LEU A 93 1.95 -4.30 -9.22
CA LEU A 93 3.12 -4.99 -9.73
C LEU A 93 2.74 -6.42 -10.12
N ASP A 94 2.91 -6.73 -11.40
CA ASP A 94 2.92 -8.07 -11.97
C ASP A 94 4.20 -8.26 -12.79
N PHE A 95 4.38 -9.42 -13.42
CA PHE A 95 5.55 -9.70 -14.25
C PHE A 95 5.76 -8.68 -15.39
N THR A 96 4.66 -8.22 -16.01
CA THR A 96 4.74 -7.24 -17.11
C THR A 96 5.18 -5.88 -16.58
N GLN A 97 4.59 -5.44 -15.47
CA GLN A 97 4.91 -4.16 -14.87
C GLN A 97 6.32 -4.15 -14.26
N LEU A 98 6.78 -5.25 -13.67
CA LEU A 98 8.15 -5.40 -13.21
C LEU A 98 9.14 -5.23 -14.37
N ASN A 99 8.89 -5.88 -15.51
CA ASN A 99 9.69 -5.71 -16.72
C ASN A 99 9.69 -4.27 -17.25
N ASN A 100 8.57 -3.56 -17.14
CA ASN A 100 8.50 -2.15 -17.51
C ASN A 100 9.36 -1.28 -16.60
N ILE A 101 9.26 -1.47 -15.28
CA ILE A 101 10.02 -0.69 -14.27
C ILE A 101 11.52 -0.97 -14.42
N TYR A 102 11.92 -2.23 -14.64
CA TYR A 102 13.30 -2.60 -14.89
C TYR A 102 13.93 -1.89 -16.10
N ARG A 103 13.11 -1.41 -17.04
CA ARG A 103 13.53 -0.71 -18.26
C ARG A 103 13.28 0.80 -18.21
N TYR A 104 12.94 1.34 -17.04
CA TYR A 104 12.73 2.77 -16.89
C TYR A 104 13.98 3.55 -17.23
N LYS A 105 13.77 4.74 -17.81
CA LYS A 105 14.78 5.78 -17.85
C LYS A 105 14.62 6.65 -16.60
N THR A 106 15.73 7.21 -16.15
CA THR A 106 15.79 8.12 -15.01
C THR A 106 15.81 9.57 -15.49
N GLU A 107 15.59 10.50 -14.56
CA GLU A 107 15.65 11.96 -14.80
C GLU A 107 14.64 12.46 -15.84
N GLU A 108 13.47 11.80 -15.91
CA GLU A 108 12.38 12.21 -16.79
C GLU A 108 11.63 13.42 -16.22
N TYR A 109 11.80 14.60 -16.84
CA TYR A 109 11.10 15.82 -16.44
C TYR A 109 10.01 16.19 -17.46
N SER A 110 8.82 15.58 -17.33
CA SER A 110 7.66 15.89 -18.18
C SER A 110 6.34 15.36 -17.61
N HIS A 111 5.22 16.01 -17.95
CA HIS A 111 3.88 15.47 -17.71
C HIS A 111 3.62 14.15 -18.46
N THR A 112 4.39 13.85 -19.51
CA THR A 112 4.31 12.59 -20.28
C THR A 112 5.33 11.54 -19.82
N ALA A 113 6.11 11.80 -18.76
CA ALA A 113 7.08 10.84 -18.22
C ALA A 113 6.44 9.48 -17.89
N VAL A 114 7.14 8.39 -18.19
CA VAL A 114 6.76 7.02 -17.84
C VAL A 114 7.17 6.75 -16.38
N ASN A 115 8.41 7.10 -16.01
CA ASN A 115 8.94 6.93 -14.67
C ASN A 115 8.51 8.10 -13.76
N LYS A 116 7.22 8.13 -13.37
CA LYS A 116 6.62 9.24 -12.61
C LYS A 116 7.25 9.54 -11.27
N PHE A 117 7.93 8.56 -10.67
CA PHE A 117 8.53 8.70 -9.34
C PHE A 117 10.05 8.71 -9.38
N ASN A 118 10.68 8.75 -10.57
CA ASN A 118 12.13 8.67 -10.74
C ASN A 118 12.76 7.49 -9.98
N VAL A 119 12.15 6.30 -10.09
CA VAL A 119 12.68 5.07 -9.50
C VAL A 119 13.91 4.65 -10.29
N ILE A 120 14.97 4.30 -9.57
CA ILE A 120 16.23 3.81 -10.15
C ILE A 120 16.08 2.30 -10.39
N PRO A 121 16.10 1.80 -11.65
CA PRO A 121 15.94 0.37 -11.94
C PRO A 121 16.93 -0.52 -11.19
N GLU A 122 18.17 -0.06 -11.02
CA GLU A 122 19.24 -0.76 -10.29
C GLU A 122 18.98 -0.87 -8.78
N SER A 123 17.96 -0.17 -8.26
CA SER A 123 17.53 -0.28 -6.86
C SER A 123 16.45 -1.34 -6.62
N ILE A 124 15.97 -2.02 -7.66
CA ILE A 124 15.02 -3.13 -7.52
C ILE A 124 15.76 -4.30 -6.84
N PRO A 125 15.27 -4.81 -5.70
CA PRO A 125 15.94 -5.92 -5.02
C PRO A 125 15.91 -7.22 -5.83
N ASP A 126 17.00 -7.98 -5.83
CA ASP A 126 17.13 -9.23 -6.60
C ASP A 126 16.01 -10.24 -6.32
N TRP A 127 15.60 -10.36 -5.05
CA TRP A 127 14.54 -11.29 -4.65
C TRP A 127 13.21 -11.06 -5.40
N VAL A 128 12.95 -9.83 -5.88
CA VAL A 128 11.70 -9.51 -6.57
C VAL A 128 11.60 -10.25 -7.90
N PHE A 129 12.73 -10.45 -8.60
CA PHE A 129 12.74 -11.15 -9.88
C PHE A 129 12.44 -12.65 -9.72
N ASP A 130 12.98 -13.26 -8.67
CA ASP A 130 12.72 -14.67 -8.35
C ASP A 130 11.31 -14.86 -7.77
N PHE A 131 10.86 -13.92 -6.94
CA PHE A 131 9.55 -13.97 -6.31
C PHE A 131 8.39 -13.71 -7.27
N MET A 132 8.55 -12.89 -8.31
CA MET A 132 7.44 -12.56 -9.21
C MET A 132 7.10 -13.75 -10.15
N PRO A 133 5.91 -14.39 -10.02
CA PRO A 133 5.51 -15.46 -10.94
C PRO A 133 5.09 -14.90 -12.31
N LEU A 134 4.99 -15.77 -13.32
CA LEU A 134 4.46 -15.41 -14.64
C LEU A 134 2.95 -15.10 -14.62
N ARG A 135 2.22 -15.70 -13.66
CA ARG A 135 0.81 -15.46 -13.43
C ARG A 135 0.62 -14.97 -12.00
N GLY A 136 -0.03 -13.82 -11.87
CA GLY A 136 -0.30 -13.18 -10.58
C GLY A 136 0.39 -11.83 -10.45
N GLY A 137 0.09 -11.14 -9.35
CA GLY A 137 0.60 -9.81 -9.05
C GLY A 137 0.03 -9.28 -7.75
N TYR A 138 0.54 -8.16 -7.26
CA TYR A 138 0.10 -7.57 -6.00
C TYR A 138 0.27 -6.06 -5.97
N LEU A 139 -0.29 -5.43 -4.95
CA LEU A 139 -0.03 -4.04 -4.61
C LEU A 139 1.21 -3.96 -3.71
N ILE A 140 2.26 -3.29 -4.18
CA ILE A 140 3.53 -3.12 -3.45
C ILE A 140 3.35 -2.30 -2.18
N GLY A 141 4.28 -2.46 -1.25
CA GLY A 141 4.20 -1.90 0.09
C GLY A 141 4.11 -0.37 0.15
N ASN A 142 4.82 0.33 -0.73
CA ASN A 142 4.92 1.79 -0.68
C ASN A 142 5.38 2.37 -2.03
N VAL A 143 4.89 3.56 -2.37
CA VAL A 143 5.35 4.33 -3.54
C VAL A 143 5.49 5.79 -3.16
N SER A 144 6.67 6.34 -3.34
CA SER A 144 7.02 7.73 -3.02
C SER A 144 8.09 8.26 -3.98
N PRO A 145 8.38 9.57 -4.01
CA PRO A 145 9.46 10.11 -4.84
C PRO A 145 10.78 9.38 -4.60
N ALA A 146 11.38 8.89 -5.67
CA ALA A 146 12.62 8.11 -5.72
C ALA A 146 12.63 6.82 -4.88
N ARG A 147 11.46 6.29 -4.48
CA ARG A 147 11.38 5.12 -3.61
C ARG A 147 10.14 4.27 -3.88
N MET A 148 10.37 2.99 -4.14
CA MET A 148 9.36 1.93 -4.12
C MET A 148 9.76 0.86 -3.12
N ASP A 149 8.84 0.50 -2.23
CA ASP A 149 9.00 -0.65 -1.34
C ASP A 149 8.28 -1.84 -1.96
N PHE A 150 9.07 -2.73 -2.57
CA PHE A 150 8.54 -3.90 -3.27
C PHE A 150 7.99 -4.97 -2.34
N ARG A 151 8.17 -4.89 -1.01
CA ARG A 151 7.67 -5.95 -0.12
C ARG A 151 6.16 -6.13 -0.27
N TRP A 152 5.71 -7.37 -0.20
CA TRP A 152 4.31 -7.74 -0.16
C TRP A 152 3.78 -7.56 1.27
N PHE A 153 2.62 -6.93 1.43
CA PHE A 153 1.95 -6.71 2.73
C PHE A 153 0.56 -7.34 2.70
N LEU A 154 0.29 -8.23 3.65
CA LEU A 154 -0.96 -8.99 3.73
C LEU A 154 -2.18 -8.07 3.81
N VAL A 155 -2.23 -7.26 4.88
CA VAL A 155 -3.44 -6.47 5.20
C VAL A 155 -3.77 -5.50 4.07
N GLY A 156 -2.77 -4.86 3.46
CA GLY A 156 -2.98 -3.95 2.33
C GLY A 156 -3.63 -4.64 1.13
N ASN A 157 -3.14 -5.81 0.75
CA ASN A 157 -3.69 -6.56 -0.39
C ASN A 157 -5.08 -7.13 -0.08
N CYS A 158 -5.30 -7.70 1.10
CA CYS A 158 -6.61 -8.21 1.51
C CYS A 158 -7.67 -7.10 1.59
N ILE A 159 -7.37 -5.97 2.24
CA ILE A 159 -8.31 -4.85 2.33
C ILE A 159 -8.54 -4.24 0.95
N ALA A 160 -7.55 -4.21 0.06
CA ALA A 160 -7.76 -3.74 -1.31
C ALA A 160 -8.77 -4.60 -2.08
N ILE A 161 -8.75 -5.93 -1.90
CA ILE A 161 -9.77 -6.83 -2.47
C ILE A 161 -11.14 -6.56 -1.83
N LEU A 162 -11.21 -6.61 -0.48
CA LEU A 162 -12.48 -6.49 0.26
C LEU A 162 -13.17 -5.14 0.04
N SER A 163 -12.40 -4.07 -0.11
CA SER A 163 -12.90 -2.72 -0.37
C SER A 163 -13.17 -2.43 -1.84
N SER A 164 -12.94 -3.40 -2.75
CA SER A 164 -12.98 -3.21 -4.22
C SER A 164 -12.08 -2.07 -4.71
N LEU A 165 -10.95 -1.85 -4.04
CA LEU A 165 -9.88 -0.97 -4.52
C LEU A 165 -9.10 -1.67 -5.64
N ALA A 166 -8.80 -2.95 -5.47
CA ALA A 166 -8.28 -3.78 -6.54
C ALA A 166 -9.39 -4.02 -7.59
N THR A 167 -9.05 -3.90 -8.87
CA THR A 167 -9.96 -4.32 -9.94
C THR A 167 -10.22 -5.83 -9.86
N PRO A 168 -11.31 -6.37 -10.47
CA PRO A 168 -11.54 -7.81 -10.47
C PRO A 168 -10.35 -8.62 -11.00
N ALA A 169 -9.69 -8.15 -12.05
CA ALA A 169 -8.50 -8.80 -12.60
C ALA A 169 -7.31 -8.77 -11.62
N GLN A 170 -7.09 -7.65 -10.93
CA GLN A 170 -6.05 -7.53 -9.90
C GLN A 170 -6.35 -8.41 -8.69
N ALA A 171 -7.60 -8.50 -8.26
CA ALA A 171 -8.02 -9.37 -7.17
C ALA A 171 -7.75 -10.85 -7.51
N THR A 172 -8.12 -11.29 -8.72
CA THR A 172 -7.77 -12.64 -9.19
C THR A 172 -6.25 -12.85 -9.23
N ALA A 173 -5.49 -11.90 -9.77
CA ALA A 173 -4.04 -12.02 -9.85
C ALA A 173 -3.35 -12.02 -8.46
N ILE A 174 -3.91 -11.35 -7.46
CA ILE A 174 -3.44 -11.46 -6.06
C ILE A 174 -3.67 -12.88 -5.54
N MET A 175 -4.82 -13.49 -5.83
CA MET A 175 -5.08 -14.88 -5.44
C MET A 175 -4.16 -15.85 -6.17
N ASP A 176 -3.95 -15.67 -7.48
CA ASP A 176 -3.01 -16.46 -8.27
C ASP A 176 -1.58 -16.36 -7.69
N LEU A 177 -1.15 -15.17 -7.28
CA LEU A 177 0.16 -14.99 -6.62
C LEU A 177 0.25 -15.80 -5.31
N ILE A 178 -0.81 -15.77 -4.49
CA ILE A 178 -0.83 -16.52 -3.22
C ILE A 178 -0.74 -18.02 -3.48
N GLU A 179 -1.39 -18.53 -4.52
CA GLU A 179 -1.29 -19.93 -4.93
C GLU A 179 0.12 -20.28 -5.44
N GLU A 180 0.70 -19.47 -6.32
CA GLU A 180 2.03 -19.69 -6.92
C GLU A 180 3.19 -19.52 -5.91
N ARG A 181 2.97 -18.73 -4.85
CA ARG A 181 3.92 -18.43 -3.77
C ARG A 181 3.41 -18.90 -2.41
N TRP A 182 2.68 -20.01 -2.39
CA TRP A 182 2.07 -20.55 -1.18
C TRP A 182 3.07 -20.79 -0.06
N GLU A 183 4.21 -21.42 -0.35
CA GLU A 183 5.25 -21.71 0.65
C GLU A 183 5.87 -20.43 1.24
N ASP A 184 6.02 -19.38 0.43
CA ASP A 184 6.59 -18.11 0.85
C ASP A 184 5.60 -17.26 1.66
N LEU A 185 4.32 -17.22 1.26
CA LEU A 185 3.32 -16.33 1.85
C LEU A 185 2.50 -17.00 2.97
N ILE A 186 2.27 -18.30 2.87
CA ILE A 186 1.53 -19.12 3.83
C ILE A 186 2.49 -20.05 4.58
N GLY A 187 3.19 -20.94 3.88
CA GLY A 187 3.96 -22.03 4.48
C GLY A 187 3.07 -22.95 5.34
N GLU A 188 3.61 -23.45 6.46
CA GLU A 188 2.88 -24.36 7.37
C GLU A 188 1.88 -23.66 8.30
N MET A 189 1.91 -22.32 8.37
CA MET A 189 1.06 -21.54 9.26
C MET A 189 0.59 -20.28 8.54
N PRO A 190 -0.71 -20.11 8.29
CA PRO A 190 -1.24 -18.86 7.75
C PRO A 190 -1.18 -17.75 8.83
N LEU A 191 -0.87 -16.49 8.50
CA LEU A 191 -0.33 -15.99 7.24
C LEU A 191 0.81 -14.99 7.51
N LYS A 192 1.83 -14.91 6.64
CA LYS A 192 2.89 -13.90 6.79
C LYS A 192 2.30 -12.49 6.76
N ILE A 193 2.77 -11.62 7.66
CA ILE A 193 2.35 -10.20 7.66
C ILE A 193 3.00 -9.40 6.53
N VAL A 194 4.27 -9.71 6.22
CA VAL A 194 5.10 -9.06 5.21
C VAL A 194 6.00 -10.12 4.55
N TYR A 195 6.31 -9.97 3.27
CA TYR A 195 7.34 -10.76 2.60
C TYR A 195 8.21 -9.92 1.67
N PRO A 196 9.54 -10.14 1.64
CA PRO A 196 10.33 -10.96 2.57
C PRO A 196 10.66 -10.19 3.88
N ALA A 197 11.34 -10.87 4.79
CA ALA A 197 11.95 -10.23 5.95
C ALA A 197 13.19 -9.40 5.54
N LEU A 198 13.40 -8.28 6.23
CA LEU A 198 14.63 -7.51 6.21
C LEU A 198 15.73 -8.29 6.93
N GLU A 199 16.92 -8.33 6.34
CA GLU A 199 18.08 -9.05 6.87
C GLU A 199 19.33 -8.16 6.85
N GLY A 200 20.38 -8.57 7.57
CA GLY A 200 21.71 -7.97 7.47
C GLY A 200 21.72 -6.44 7.64
N HIS A 201 22.19 -5.74 6.61
CA HIS A 201 22.29 -4.27 6.62
C HIS A 201 20.91 -3.60 6.58
N ASP A 202 19.97 -4.12 5.80
CA ASP A 202 18.63 -3.54 5.67
C ASP A 202 17.89 -3.61 7.00
N TRP A 203 17.99 -4.72 7.72
CA TRP A 203 17.42 -4.82 9.07
C TRP A 203 18.00 -3.75 10.00
N ARG A 204 19.33 -3.56 10.01
CA ARG A 204 19.99 -2.55 10.88
C ARG A 204 19.52 -1.15 10.54
N THR A 205 19.53 -0.78 9.27
CA THR A 205 19.25 0.58 8.79
C THR A 205 17.76 0.91 8.85
N VAL A 206 16.90 0.00 8.39
CA VAL A 206 15.45 0.24 8.30
C VAL A 206 14.81 0.16 9.68
N THR A 207 15.13 -0.86 10.48
CA THR A 207 14.49 -1.06 11.80
C THR A 207 15.19 -0.30 12.92
N GLY A 208 16.46 0.09 12.75
CA GLY A 208 17.26 0.70 13.80
C GLY A 208 17.70 -0.31 14.85
N PHE A 209 18.15 -1.50 14.41
CA PHE A 209 18.56 -2.60 15.27
C PHE A 209 17.45 -3.11 16.22
N ASP A 210 16.19 -3.11 15.77
CA ASP A 210 15.05 -3.49 16.61
C ASP A 210 15.07 -4.99 16.97
N PRO A 211 15.35 -5.36 18.23
CA PRO A 211 15.52 -6.76 18.62
C PRO A 211 14.21 -7.56 18.62
N LYS A 212 13.04 -6.90 18.54
CA LYS A 212 11.75 -7.57 18.42
C LYS A 212 11.42 -7.97 16.99
N ASN A 213 12.03 -7.30 16.01
CA ASN A 213 11.79 -7.48 14.58
C ASN A 213 13.00 -8.14 13.90
N THR A 214 13.56 -9.19 14.53
CA THR A 214 14.61 -10.00 13.93
C THR A 214 14.11 -10.73 12.67
N ARG A 215 15.01 -11.43 11.96
CA ARG A 215 14.70 -12.18 10.74
C ARG A 215 13.49 -13.12 10.96
N TRP A 216 12.46 -12.97 10.13
CA TRP A 216 11.21 -13.76 10.16
C TRP A 216 10.46 -13.71 11.51
N SER A 217 10.56 -12.59 12.23
CA SER A 217 9.97 -12.43 13.57
C SER A 217 9.04 -11.22 13.64
N TYR A 218 7.96 -11.36 14.42
CA TYR A 218 6.99 -10.31 14.71
C TYR A 218 6.53 -9.58 13.43
N HIS A 219 6.81 -8.29 13.24
CA HIS A 219 6.42 -7.57 12.02
C HIS A 219 7.34 -7.84 10.81
N ASN A 220 8.56 -8.34 11.05
CA ASN A 220 9.57 -8.56 10.03
C ASN A 220 9.46 -9.96 9.42
N GLY A 221 8.35 -10.20 8.73
CA GLY A 221 8.07 -11.48 8.05
C GLY A 221 7.59 -12.60 8.97
N GLY A 222 7.16 -12.27 10.19
CA GLY A 222 6.48 -13.22 11.06
C GLY A 222 5.11 -13.64 10.51
N THR A 223 4.64 -14.79 10.97
CA THR A 223 3.31 -15.32 10.68
C THR A 223 2.33 -14.93 11.78
N TRP A 224 1.15 -14.46 11.40
CA TRP A 224 0.10 -13.99 12.31
C TRP A 224 -1.20 -14.75 12.03
N PRO A 225 -1.67 -15.60 12.98
CA PRO A 225 -2.95 -16.32 12.88
C PRO A 225 -4.19 -15.43 13.00
#